data_AF-A0A151APQ6-F1
#
_entry.id   AF-A0A151APQ6-F1
#
_cell.length_a   1.000
_cell.length_b   1.000
_cell.length_c   1.000
_cell.angle_alpha   90.00
_cell.angle_beta   90.00
_cell.angle_gamma   90.00
#
_symmetry.space_group_name_H-M   'P 1'
#
loop_
_entity.id
_entity.type
_entity.pdbx_description
1 polymer ?
#
loop_
_entity_poly.entity_id
_entity_poly.type
_entity_poly.pdbx_seq_one_letter_code
_entity_poly.pdbx_strand_id
1 'polypeptide(L)'
;MSIKKIIRGILRLDDGVKEKDRIENVKAYIKQKLREKGFKNNQIEIDFSDIYTDEEVIKAAEELGFGLERGEKDGVWWLFRY
;
A
#
# COMPACT_ATOMS: atom_id res chain seq x y z
N MET A 1 8.53 11.38 43.06
CA MET A 1 7.83 10.30 42.32
C MET A 1 6.50 10.83 41.82
N SER A 2 6.43 11.29 40.57
CA SER A 2 5.18 11.49 39.81
C SER A 2 5.52 12.02 38.42
N ILE A 3 5.73 11.09 37.50
CA ILE A 3 5.81 11.35 36.06
C ILE A 3 4.37 11.67 35.61
N LYS A 4 3.94 12.90 35.85
CA LYS A 4 2.64 13.39 35.40
C LYS A 4 2.72 13.77 33.92
N LYS A 5 2.25 12.84 33.08
CA LYS A 5 1.21 13.16 32.08
C LYS A 5 1.55 14.30 31.09
N ILE A 6 2.51 14.07 30.20
CA ILE A 6 2.66 14.87 28.96
C ILE A 6 2.81 13.93 27.76
N ILE A 7 1.86 13.01 27.61
CA ILE A 7 1.59 12.34 26.33
C ILE A 7 0.19 12.82 25.92
N ARG A 8 0.16 14.08 25.52
CA ARG A 8 -0.95 14.72 24.81
C ARG A 8 -0.61 14.47 23.34
N GLY A 9 -0.89 13.31 22.75
CA GLY A 9 -2.18 12.63 22.81
C GLY A 9 -3.14 13.48 21.98
N ILE A 10 -3.34 13.04 20.73
CA ILE A 10 -4.21 13.61 19.69
C ILE A 10 -3.48 14.61 18.79
N LEU A 11 -2.58 14.03 17.99
CA LEU A 11 -2.27 14.52 16.66
C LEU A 11 -3.61 14.67 15.92
N ARG A 12 -3.97 15.91 15.60
CA ARG A 12 -5.04 16.22 14.65
C ARG A 12 -4.73 15.49 13.34
N LEU A 13 -5.55 14.51 12.98
CA LEU A 13 -5.62 14.01 11.60
C LEU A 13 -6.88 14.62 10.99
N ASP A 14 -6.88 15.95 10.89
CA ASP A 14 -7.84 16.70 10.10
C ASP A 14 -7.30 16.78 8.66
N ASP A 15 -8.18 16.41 7.74
CA ASP A 15 -8.31 16.97 6.41
C ASP A 15 -7.17 16.82 5.38
N GLY A 16 -7.46 15.95 4.40
CA GLY A 16 -6.74 15.89 3.12
C GLY A 16 -5.63 14.86 3.11
N VAL A 17 -5.99 13.58 2.89
CA VAL A 17 -5.02 12.57 2.47
C VAL A 17 -4.41 13.06 1.16
N LYS A 18 -3.25 13.69 1.23
CA LYS A 18 -2.51 14.15 0.05
C LYS A 18 -2.19 12.93 -0.81
N GLU A 19 -2.28 13.04 -2.13
CA GLU A 19 -2.01 11.94 -3.08
C GLU A 19 -0.72 11.17 -2.79
N LYS A 20 0.33 11.86 -2.31
CA LYS A 20 1.58 11.22 -1.85
C LYS A 20 1.37 10.21 -0.72
N ASP A 21 0.53 10.55 0.25
CA ASP A 21 0.23 9.70 1.41
C ASP A 21 -0.52 8.42 0.96
N ARG A 22 -1.42 8.54 -0.03
CA ARG A 22 -2.10 7.37 -0.62
C ARG A 22 -1.10 6.40 -1.26
N ILE A 23 -0.21 6.90 -2.12
CA ILE A 23 0.81 6.07 -2.79
C ILE A 23 1.71 5.39 -1.75
N GLU A 24 2.11 6.09 -0.68
CA GLU A 24 2.86 5.48 0.41
C GLU A 24 2.08 4.37 1.13
N ASN A 25 0.77 4.57 1.35
CA ASN A 25 -0.11 3.54 1.90
C ASN A 25 -0.23 2.33 0.96
N VAL A 26 -0.32 2.52 -0.36
CA VAL A 26 -0.28 1.43 -1.35
C VAL A 26 1.04 0.65 -1.24
N LYS A 27 2.18 1.35 -1.19
CA LYS A 27 3.49 0.70 -1.04
C LYS A 27 3.59 -0.10 0.25
N ALA A 28 3.06 0.44 1.35
CA ALA A 28 3.00 -0.25 2.63
C ALA A 28 2.10 -1.50 2.54
N TYR A 29 0.95 -1.39 1.88
CA TYR A 29 0.03 -2.49 1.64
C TYR A 29 0.65 -3.60 0.79
N ILE A 30 1.33 -3.27 -0.30
CA ILE A 30 2.10 -4.22 -1.12
C ILE A 30 3.13 -4.95 -0.26
N LYS A 31 3.95 -4.20 0.50
CA LYS A 31 4.96 -4.80 1.39
C LYS A 31 4.35 -5.70 2.47
N GLN A 32 3.17 -5.33 2.97
CA GLN A 32 2.43 -6.16 3.92
C GLN A 32 1.97 -7.46 3.26
N LYS A 33 1.32 -7.39 2.07
CA LYS A 33 0.88 -8.57 1.33
C LYS A 33 2.04 -9.48 0.93
N LEU A 34 3.18 -8.91 0.57
CA LEU A 34 4.41 -9.64 0.33
C LEU A 34 4.91 -10.37 1.59
N ARG A 35 4.76 -9.78 2.78
CA ARG A 35 5.09 -10.47 4.04
C ARG A 35 4.08 -11.55 4.41
N GLU A 36 2.79 -11.34 4.13
CA GLU A 36 1.73 -12.29 4.46
C GLU A 36 1.71 -13.51 3.52
N LYS A 37 1.71 -13.28 2.21
CA LYS A 37 1.61 -14.35 1.20
C LYS A 37 2.97 -14.82 0.67
N GLY A 38 3.98 -13.93 0.67
CA GLY A 38 5.21 -14.14 -0.08
C GLY A 38 5.02 -14.01 -1.60
N PHE A 39 6.13 -14.03 -2.33
CA PHE A 39 6.10 -14.21 -3.78
C PHE A 39 5.84 -15.68 -4.11
N LYS A 40 4.91 -15.94 -5.04
CA LYS A 40 4.67 -17.27 -5.59
C LYS A 40 5.06 -17.22 -7.07
N ASN A 41 6.13 -17.91 -7.45
CA ASN A 41 6.72 -17.82 -8.82
C ASN A 41 7.13 -16.39 -9.22
N ASN A 42 7.82 -15.65 -8.35
CA ASN A 42 8.21 -14.24 -8.57
C ASN A 42 7.06 -13.25 -8.81
N GLN A 43 5.82 -13.69 -8.63
CA GLN A 43 4.63 -12.86 -8.71
C GLN A 43 3.79 -12.94 -7.43
N ILE A 44 2.98 -11.92 -7.19
CA ILE A 44 1.96 -11.92 -6.15
C ILE A 44 0.67 -11.33 -6.71
N GLU A 45 -0.44 -12.00 -6.44
CA GLU A 45 -1.77 -11.48 -6.72
C GLU A 45 -2.27 -10.69 -5.51
N ILE A 46 -2.55 -9.41 -5.74
CA ILE A 46 -3.08 -8.49 -4.74
C ILE A 46 -4.37 -7.89 -5.28
N ASP A 47 -5.42 -8.00 -4.48
CA ASP A 47 -6.67 -7.30 -4.71
C ASP A 47 -6.55 -5.88 -4.15
N PHE A 48 -6.67 -4.91 -5.05
CA PHE A 48 -6.71 -3.48 -4.75
C PHE A 48 -8.10 -2.88 -5.00
N SER A 49 -9.04 -3.70 -5.49
CA SER A 49 -10.43 -3.31 -5.73
C SER A 49 -11.00 -2.70 -4.46
N ASP A 50 -11.73 -1.59 -4.59
CA ASP A 50 -12.29 -0.81 -3.47
C ASP A 50 -11.30 -0.08 -2.54
N ILE A 51 -9.98 -0.37 -2.60
CA ILE A 51 -9.01 0.24 -1.66
C ILE A 51 -8.27 1.43 -2.31
N TYR A 52 -7.79 1.25 -3.53
CA TYR A 52 -6.97 2.23 -4.24
C TYR A 52 -7.35 2.28 -5.72
N THR A 53 -7.07 3.41 -6.39
CA THR A 53 -7.29 3.49 -7.84
C THR A 53 -6.16 2.83 -8.61
N ASP A 54 -6.44 2.39 -9.84
CA ASP A 54 -5.42 1.78 -10.71
C ASP A 54 -4.18 2.68 -10.87
N GLU A 55 -4.37 4.00 -10.98
CA GLU A 55 -3.28 4.96 -11.09
C GLU A 55 -2.38 5.01 -9.84
N GLU A 56 -2.97 4.92 -8.64
CA GLU A 56 -2.21 4.89 -7.38
C GLU A 56 -1.40 3.59 -7.26
N VAL A 57 -1.99 2.47 -7.68
CA VAL A 57 -1.34 1.15 -7.71
C VAL A 57 -0.18 1.13 -8.69
N ILE A 58 -0.41 1.63 -9.91
CA ILE A 58 0.61 1.71 -10.97
C ILE A 58 1.80 2.55 -10.51
N LYS A 59 1.57 3.79 -10.07
CA LYS A 59 2.64 4.66 -9.57
C LYS A 59 3.38 4.02 -8.40
N ALA A 60 2.67 3.40 -7.45
CA ALA A 60 3.28 2.78 -6.28
C ALA A 60 4.20 1.60 -6.65
N ALA A 61 3.76 0.73 -7.55
CA ALA A 61 4.55 -0.42 -7.97
C ALA A 61 5.74 0.00 -8.85
N GLU A 62 5.55 0.96 -9.77
CA GLU A 62 6.66 1.53 -10.57
C GLU A 62 7.73 2.12 -9.66
N GLU A 63 7.36 2.91 -8.64
CA GLU A 63 8.32 3.47 -7.68
C GLU A 63 8.99 2.42 -6.79
N LEU A 64 8.38 1.25 -6.63
CA LEU A 64 8.98 0.10 -5.95
C LEU A 64 9.84 -0.76 -6.88
N GLY A 65 9.81 -0.50 -8.19
CA GLY A 65 10.51 -1.29 -9.20
C GLY A 65 9.85 -2.66 -9.47
N PHE A 66 8.55 -2.78 -9.22
CA PHE A 66 7.77 -3.97 -9.56
C PHE A 66 7.04 -3.77 -10.88
N GLY A 67 6.96 -4.84 -11.68
CA GLY A 67 6.05 -4.90 -12.81
C GLY A 67 4.62 -5.12 -12.33
N LEU A 68 3.64 -4.58 -13.05
CA LEU A 68 2.21 -4.79 -12.80
C LEU A 68 1.52 -5.36 -14.04
N GLU A 69 0.62 -6.31 -13.83
CA GLU A 69 -0.28 -6.82 -14.87
C GLU A 69 -1.69 -6.92 -14.30
N ARG A 70 -2.69 -6.68 -15.14
CA ARG A 70 -4.09 -6.81 -14.71
C ARG A 70 -4.41 -8.27 -14.42
N GLY A 71 -5.03 -8.51 -13.28
CA GLY A 71 -5.52 -9.82 -12.89
C GLY A 71 -6.78 -10.23 -13.66
N GLU A 72 -7.24 -11.43 -13.34
CA GLU A 72 -8.45 -12.01 -13.95
C GLU A 72 -9.72 -11.26 -13.53
N LYS A 73 -9.69 -10.60 -12.37
CA LYS A 73 -10.81 -9.82 -11.82
C LYS A 73 -10.51 -8.32 -11.87
N ASP A 74 -11.58 -7.54 -12.00
CA ASP A 74 -11.49 -6.08 -11.94
C ASP A 74 -10.94 -5.65 -10.57
N GLY A 75 -9.99 -4.71 -10.57
CA GLY A 75 -9.27 -4.25 -9.37
C GLY A 75 -8.23 -5.24 -8.81
N VAL A 76 -8.04 -6.43 -9.38
CA VAL A 76 -6.94 -7.34 -9.03
C VAL A 76 -5.73 -7.06 -9.91
N TRP A 77 -4.56 -7.01 -9.28
CA TRP A 77 -3.29 -6.81 -9.97
C TRP A 77 -2.25 -7.83 -9.55
N TRP A 78 -1.51 -8.32 -10.54
CA TRP A 78 -0.33 -9.14 -10.35
C TRP A 78 0.89 -8.26 -10.28
N LEU A 79 1.65 -8.34 -9.18
CA LEU A 79 2.94 -7.69 -9.05
C LEU A 79 4.04 -8.69 -9.32
N PHE A 80 4.95 -8.35 -10.23
CA PHE A 80 6.09 -9.17 -10.61
C PHE A 80 7.38 -8.51 -10.18
N ARG A 81 8.31 -9.32 -9.69
CA ARG A 81 9.68 -8.90 -9.45
C ARG A 81 10.55 -9.39 -10.61
N TYR A 82 11.18 -8.45 -11.31
CA TYR A 82 12.24 -8.74 -12.29
C TYR A 82 13.50 -9.27 -11.60
#